data_AF-A0A5J4VFP8-F1
#
_entry.id   AF-A0A5J4VFP8-F1
#
_cell.length_a   1.000
_cell.length_b   1.000
_cell.length_c   1.000
_cell.angle_alpha   90.00
_cell.angle_beta   90.00
_cell.angle_gamma   90.00
#
_symmetry.space_group_name_H-M   'P 1'
#
loop_
_entity.id
_entity.type
_entity.pdbx_description
1 polymer ?
#
loop_
_entity_poly.entity_id
_entity_poly.type
_entity_poly.pdbx_seq_one_letter_code
_entity_poly.pdbx_strand_id
1 'polypeptide(L)'
;MMRQVRYSTSLSEDATLQPSKSKHPHYDAIQEVNGVDMIYELFQQNISKYCLDRAGLTIGHLFRFREIAYQNMRFEIIDHLTSLLR
;
A
#
# COMPACT_ATOMS: atom_id res chain seq x y z
N MET A 1 11.31 -2.55 58.31
CA MET A 1 10.94 -1.23 57.74
C MET A 1 11.00 -1.37 56.22
N MET A 2 9.88 -1.73 55.59
CA MET A 2 9.77 -1.99 54.15
C MET A 2 9.32 -0.70 53.45
N ARG A 3 10.06 -0.22 52.45
CA ARG A 3 9.68 0.95 51.65
C ARG A 3 9.15 0.48 50.29
N GLN A 4 7.86 0.72 50.09
CA GLN A 4 7.10 0.44 48.88
C GLN A 4 7.51 1.36 47.70
N VAL A 5 7.57 0.72 46.53
CA VAL A 5 7.36 1.13 45.13
C VAL A 5 7.06 2.62 44.84
N ARG A 6 7.77 3.18 43.87
CA ARG A 6 7.26 4.12 42.83
C ARG A 6 8.19 4.04 41.62
N TYR A 7 7.70 3.43 40.54
CA TYR A 7 8.34 3.44 39.22
C TYR A 7 8.36 4.88 38.70
N SER A 8 9.54 5.41 38.41
CA SER A 8 9.69 6.68 37.71
C SER A 8 9.44 6.46 36.23
N THR A 9 8.26 6.86 35.77
CA THR A 9 7.96 7.08 34.35
C THR A 9 8.90 8.18 33.82
N SER A 10 9.93 7.80 33.06
CA SER A 10 10.62 8.74 32.18
C SER A 10 9.82 8.83 30.89
N LEU A 11 8.99 9.85 30.83
CA LEU A 11 8.40 10.41 29.62
C LEU A 11 9.56 10.87 28.72
N SER A 12 9.89 10.10 27.70
CA SER A 12 10.57 10.62 26.52
C SER A 12 9.55 10.58 25.38
N GLU A 13 8.82 11.69 25.28
CA GLU A 13 8.14 12.13 24.07
C GLU A 13 9.18 12.23 22.95
N ASP A 14 9.28 11.19 22.12
CA ASP A 14 9.71 11.35 20.73
C ASP A 14 8.81 10.49 19.86
N ALA A 15 7.54 10.89 19.77
CA ALA A 15 6.71 10.54 18.63
C ALA A 15 7.21 11.38 17.45
N THR A 16 8.39 11.04 16.92
CA THR A 16 8.82 11.59 15.63
C THR A 16 7.75 11.21 14.63
N LEU A 17 7.04 12.21 14.11
CA LEU A 17 6.22 12.12 12.92
C LEU A 17 7.14 11.73 11.75
N GLN A 18 7.48 10.45 11.67
CA GLN A 18 8.08 9.91 10.47
C GLN A 18 6.98 10.01 9.41
N PRO A 19 7.18 10.74 8.30
CA PRO A 19 6.28 10.62 7.17
C PRO A 19 6.37 9.15 6.78
N SER A 20 5.32 8.38 7.06
CA SER A 20 5.30 6.94 6.94
C SER A 20 5.49 6.56 5.47
N LYS A 21 6.75 6.51 5.03
CA LYS A 21 7.22 5.67 3.93
C LYS A 21 7.19 4.20 4.37
N SER A 22 6.28 3.83 5.27
CA SER A 22 6.17 2.47 5.75
C SER A 22 5.60 1.68 4.58
N LYS A 23 6.41 0.71 4.13
CA LYS A 23 5.91 -0.36 3.27
C LYS A 23 4.58 -0.83 3.86
N HIS A 24 3.53 -0.92 3.03
CA HIS A 24 2.25 -1.42 3.49
C HIS A 24 2.50 -2.72 4.27
N PRO A 25 1.89 -2.94 5.46
CA PRO A 25 2.22 -4.08 6.31
C PRO A 25 2.17 -5.43 5.61
N HIS A 26 1.34 -5.53 4.56
CA HIS A 26 1.17 -6.73 3.73
C HIS A 26 1.87 -6.66 2.37
N TYR A 27 2.64 -5.61 2.07
CA TYR A 27 3.31 -5.48 0.78
C TYR A 27 4.24 -6.65 0.51
N ASP A 28 5.08 -7.00 1.48
CA ASP A 28 6.08 -8.05 1.30
C ASP A 28 5.38 -9.42 1.13
N ALA A 29 4.29 -9.68 1.87
CA ALA A 29 3.46 -10.88 1.69
C ALA A 29 2.75 -10.94 0.32
N ILE A 30 2.29 -9.79 -0.21
CA ILE A 30 1.69 -9.70 -1.56
C ILE A 30 2.76 -9.93 -2.63
N GLN A 31 3.97 -9.42 -2.41
CA GLN A 31 5.08 -9.58 -3.33
C GLN A 31 5.59 -11.03 -3.36
N GLU A 32 5.64 -11.72 -2.21
CA GLU A 32 6.08 -13.12 -2.08
C GLU A 32 5.24 -14.10 -2.93
N VAL A 33 3.96 -13.77 -3.18
CA VAL A 33 3.05 -14.59 -3.98
C VAL A 33 2.88 -14.11 -5.42
N ASN A 34 3.73 -13.18 -5.89
CA ASN A 34 3.55 -12.47 -7.17
C ASN A 34 2.15 -11.83 -7.29
N GLY A 35 1.58 -11.39 -6.18
CA GLY A 35 0.20 -10.91 -6.12
C GLY A 35 -0.03 -9.65 -6.96
N VAL A 36 1.01 -8.85 -7.18
CA VAL A 36 0.94 -7.70 -8.11
C VAL A 36 0.62 -8.15 -9.52
N ASP A 37 1.33 -9.17 -10.00
CA ASP A 37 1.16 -9.70 -11.35
C ASP A 37 -0.22 -10.34 -11.50
N MET A 38 -0.70 -11.05 -10.47
CA MET A 38 -2.06 -11.62 -10.47
C MET A 38 -3.14 -10.54 -10.53
N ILE A 39 -2.98 -9.44 -9.78
CA ILE A 39 -3.94 -8.32 -9.81
C ILE A 39 -3.88 -7.61 -11.16
N TYR A 40 -2.70 -7.49 -11.76
CA TYR A 40 -2.55 -6.90 -13.09
C TYR A 40 -3.14 -7.78 -14.19
N GLU A 41 -2.99 -9.10 -14.10
CA GLU A 41 -3.65 -10.05 -14.99
C GLU A 41 -5.18 -9.93 -14.87
N LEU A 42 -5.71 -9.84 -13.64
CA LEU A 42 -7.13 -9.61 -13.41
C LEU A 42 -7.62 -8.28 -14.03
N PHE A 43 -6.79 -7.23 -13.97
CA PHE A 43 -7.05 -5.96 -14.63
C PHE A 43 -7.11 -6.13 -16.16
N GLN A 44 -6.16 -6.83 -16.75
CA GLN A 44 -6.14 -7.11 -18.19
C GLN A 44 -7.31 -7.97 -18.67
N GLN A 45 -7.78 -8.91 -17.84
CA GLN A 45 -8.91 -9.77 -18.18
C GLN A 45 -10.23 -9.00 -18.30
N ASN A 46 -10.33 -7.79 -17.71
CA ASN A 46 -11.50 -6.91 -17.79
C ASN A 46 -12.86 -7.64 -17.63
N ILE A 47 -12.91 -8.59 -16.68
CA ILE A 47 -14.04 -9.51 -16.50
C ILE A 47 -15.34 -8.74 -16.19
N SER A 48 -15.21 -7.69 -15.39
CA SER A 48 -16.30 -6.76 -15.10
C SER A 48 -15.74 -5.40 -14.75
N LYS A 49 -16.54 -4.35 -14.97
CA LYS A 49 -16.20 -2.98 -14.55
C LYS A 49 -15.78 -2.93 -13.08
N TYR A 50 -16.50 -3.63 -12.21
CA TYR A 50 -16.19 -3.68 -10.78
C TYR A 50 -14.81 -4.29 -10.49
N CYS A 51 -14.48 -5.42 -11.14
CA CYS A 51 -13.18 -6.07 -10.99
C CYS A 51 -12.06 -5.18 -11.53
N LEU A 52 -12.28 -4.54 -12.69
CA LEU A 52 -11.33 -3.63 -13.33
C LEU A 52 -11.01 -2.44 -12.42
N ASP A 53 -12.05 -1.74 -11.95
CA ASP A 53 -11.92 -0.55 -11.09
C ASP A 53 -11.19 -0.91 -9.79
N ARG A 54 -11.54 -2.04 -9.17
CA ARG A 54 -10.90 -2.49 -7.93
C ARG A 54 -9.46 -2.93 -8.14
N ALA A 55 -9.14 -3.62 -9.24
CA ALA A 55 -7.77 -4.01 -9.54
C ALA A 55 -6.89 -2.79 -9.77
N GLY A 56 -7.36 -1.82 -10.56
CA GLY A 56 -6.68 -0.56 -10.83
C GLY A 56 -6.41 0.25 -9.55
N LEU A 57 -7.43 0.41 -8.70
CA LEU A 57 -7.29 1.07 -7.40
C LEU A 57 -6.31 0.34 -6.48
N THR A 58 -6.37 -1.00 -6.43
CA THR A 58 -5.49 -1.81 -5.58
C THR A 58 -4.02 -1.62 -5.96
N ILE A 59 -3.69 -1.67 -7.26
CA ILE A 59 -2.34 -1.42 -7.76
C ILE A 59 -1.92 0.03 -7.46
N GLY A 60 -2.80 1.00 -7.72
CA GLY A 60 -2.53 2.41 -7.41
C GLY A 60 -2.21 2.66 -5.93
N HIS A 61 -2.95 2.01 -5.02
CA HIS A 61 -2.68 2.09 -3.58
C HIS A 61 -1.38 1.39 -3.18
N LEU A 62 -1.11 0.21 -3.74
CA LEU A 62 0.08 -0.58 -3.45
C LEU A 62 1.37 0.17 -3.83
N PHE A 63 1.34 0.89 -4.95
CA PHE A 63 2.45 1.69 -5.46
C PHE A 63 2.37 3.17 -5.08
N ARG A 64 1.48 3.59 -4.17
CA ARG A 64 1.41 5.00 -3.73
C ARG A 64 2.74 5.52 -3.16
N PHE A 65 3.52 4.63 -2.55
CA PHE A 65 4.80 4.95 -1.93
C PHE A 65 6.01 4.33 -2.65
N ARG A 66 5.81 3.77 -3.85
CA ARG A 66 6.85 3.06 -4.63
C ARG A 66 6.68 3.33 -6.12
N GLU A 67 7.78 3.30 -6.86
CA GLU A 67 7.68 3.37 -8.32
C GLU A 67 7.21 2.03 -8.90
N ILE A 68 6.27 2.08 -9.84
CA ILE A 68 5.91 0.94 -10.68
C ILE A 68 7.05 0.76 -11.69
N ALA A 69 7.81 -0.33 -11.58
CA ALA A 69 8.98 -0.57 -12.43
C ALA A 69 8.61 -0.74 -13.93
N TYR A 70 7.43 -1.29 -14.21
CA TYR A 70 6.94 -1.52 -15.56
C TYR A 70 6.19 -0.30 -16.10
N GLN A 71 6.80 0.42 -17.04
CA GLN A 71 6.22 1.65 -17.62
C GLN A 71 4.85 1.42 -18.27
N ASN A 72 4.65 0.27 -18.94
CA ASN A 72 3.37 -0.06 -19.60
C ASN A 72 2.25 -0.23 -18.56
N MET A 73 2.49 -1.02 -17.52
CA MET A 73 1.56 -1.21 -16.40
C MET A 73 1.22 0.13 -15.74
N ARG A 74 2.23 0.97 -15.51
CA ARG A 74 2.04 2.31 -14.94
C ARG A 74 1.10 3.16 -15.80
N PHE A 75 1.32 3.17 -17.12
CA PHE A 75 0.52 3.97 -18.04
C PHE A 75 -0.94 3.51 -18.05
N GLU A 76 -1.19 2.21 -18.18
CA GLU A 76 -2.54 1.64 -18.22
C GLU A 76 -3.33 1.90 -16.93
N ILE A 77 -2.68 1.75 -15.78
CA ILE A 77 -3.32 1.97 -14.48
C ILE A 77 -3.65 3.46 -14.29
N ILE A 78 -2.73 4.36 -14.63
CA ILE A 78 -2.97 5.81 -14.53
C ILE A 78 -4.09 6.24 -15.49
N ASP A 79 -4.07 5.76 -16.73
CA ASP A 79 -5.10 6.07 -17.72
C ASP A 79 -6.49 5.63 -17.24
N HIS A 80 -6.59 4.39 -16.76
CA HIS A 80 -7.84 3.87 -16.19
C HIS A 80 -8.29 4.68 -14.97
N LEU A 81 -7.41 4.95 -14.00
CA LEU A 81 -7.76 5.76 -12.83
C LEU A 81 -8.19 7.19 -13.19
N THR A 82 -7.57 7.79 -14.22
CA THR A 82 -7.95 9.11 -14.74
C THR A 82 -9.31 9.08 -15.43
N SER A 83 -9.62 7.99 -16.15
CA SER A 83 -10.92 7.79 -16.79
C SER A 83 -12.07 7.71 -15.78
N LEU A 84 -11.82 7.23 -14.55
CA LEU A 84 -12.81 7.16 -13.48
C LEU A 84 -13.15 8.53 -12.87
N LEU A 85 -12.27 9.53 -13.03
CA LEU A 85 -12.47 10.89 -12.52
C LEU A 85 -13.12 11.83 -13.55
N ARG A 86 -13.35 11.34 -14.77
CA ARG A 86 -13.87 12.10 -15.89
C ARG A 86 -15.37 11.91 -16.04
#